data_AF-A0A655ATE3-F1
#
_entry.id   AF-A0A655ATE3-F1
#
_cell.length_a   1.000
_cell.length_b   1.000
_cell.length_c   1.000
_cell.angle_alpha   90.00
_cell.angle_beta   90.00
_cell.angle_gamma   90.00
#
_symmetry.space_group_name_H-M   'P 1'
#
loop_
_entity.id
_entity.type
_entity.pdbx_description
1 polymer ?
#
loop_
_entity_poly.entity_id
_entity_poly.type
_entity_poly.pdbx_seq_one_letter_code
_entity_poly.pdbx_strand_id
1 'polypeptide(L)' 'MHGKVNIETEKDLASIAGVKLLPTLMAFKKGKLVFKQAGIANPAIMDNLVQQLRAYTFKSPAGEGIGPGTKTSS' A
#
# COMPACT_ATOMS: atom_id res chain seq x y z
N MET A 1 0.39 -3.01 -14.80
CA MET A 1 0.95 -1.65 -14.77
C MET A 1 1.77 -1.50 -13.49
N HIS A 2 2.98 -0.97 -13.59
CA HIS A 2 3.83 -0.61 -12.46
C HIS A 2 4.18 0.88 -12.58
N GLY A 3 4.33 1.58 -11.46
CA GLY A 3 4.68 3.00 -11.43
C GLY A 3 5.75 3.23 -10.38
N LYS A 4 6.71 4.12 -10.69
CA LYS A 4 7.70 4.60 -9.73
C LYS A 4 7.35 6.02 -9.35
N VAL A 5 7.21 6.29 -8.06
CA VAL A 5 7.05 7.65 -7.54
C VAL A 5 8.41 8.13 -7.06
N ASN A 6 8.86 9.30 -7.54
CA ASN A 6 10.05 9.94 -6.99
C ASN A 6 9.62 10.80 -5.79
N ILE A 7 10.01 10.42 -4.57
CA ILE A 7 9.60 11.14 -3.37
C ILE A 7 10.34 12.46 -3.14
N GLU A 8 11.46 12.70 -3.84
CA GLU A 8 12.19 13.97 -3.76
C GLU A 8 11.37 15.10 -4.40
N THR A 9 10.66 14.76 -5.48
CA THR A 9 9.77 15.67 -6.20
C THR A 9 8.33 15.59 -5.69
N GLU A 10 7.83 14.38 -5.42
CA GLU A 10 6.45 14.11 -5.02
C GLU A 10 6.28 14.02 -3.50
N LYS A 11 6.62 15.10 -2.80
CA LYS A 11 6.65 15.13 -1.32
C LYS A 11 5.26 14.96 -0.69
N ASP A 12 4.22 15.48 -1.32
CA ASP A 12 2.84 15.34 -0.83
C ASP A 12 2.36 13.90 -0.91
N LEU A 13 2.62 13.22 -2.03
CA LEU A 13 2.29 11.81 -2.19
C LEU A 13 3.07 10.94 -1.19
N ALA A 14 4.36 11.22 -0.98
CA ALA A 14 5.18 10.53 0.01
C ALA A 14 4.64 10.72 1.44
N SER A 15 4.19 11.94 1.76
CA SER A 15 3.62 12.27 3.07
C SER A 15 2.28 11.59 3.31
N ILE A 16 1.36 11.66 2.35
CA ILE A 16 0.04 10.99 2.40
C ILE A 16 0.21 9.47 2.49
N ALA A 17 1.15 8.91 1.72
CA ALA A 17 1.47 7.49 1.77
C ALA A 17 2.24 7.07 3.04
N GLY A 18 2.72 8.03 3.84
CA GLY A 18 3.51 7.80 5.04
C GLY A 18 4.81 7.05 4.75
N VAL A 19 5.56 7.48 3.73
CA VAL A 19 6.88 6.96 3.37
C VAL A 19 7.94 7.63 4.25
N LYS A 20 8.66 6.83 5.05
CA LYS A 20 9.73 7.32 5.94
C LYS A 20 11.11 6.73 5.64
N LEU A 21 11.15 5.63 4.89
CA LEU A 21 12.35 4.86 4.58
C LEU A 21 12.33 4.51 3.09
N LEU A 22 13.48 4.61 2.44
CA LEU A 22 13.64 4.25 1.03
C LEU A 22 14.50 2.99 0.87
N PRO A 23 14.16 2.09 -0.08
CA PRO A 23 12.92 2.06 -0.87
C PRO A 23 11.71 1.57 -0.04
N THR A 24 10.49 1.99 -0.41
CA THR A 24 9.22 1.43 0.10
C THR A 24 8.41 0.87 -1.05
N LEU A 25 7.99 -0.40 -0.96
CA LEU A 25 7.11 -1.05 -1.92
C LEU A 25 5.67 -1.01 -1.43
N MET A 26 4.76 -0.58 -2.31
CA MET A 26 3.32 -0.59 -2.05
C MET A 26 2.59 -1.27 -3.20
N ALA A 27 1.56 -2.04 -2.89
CA ALA A 27 0.67 -2.62 -3.90
C ALA A 27 -0.78 -2.27 -3.61
N PHE A 28 -1.48 -1.86 -4.67
CA PHE A 28 -2.90 -1.50 -4.61
C PHE A 28 -3.72 -2.45 -5.50
N LYS A 29 -4.87 -2.90 -5.00
CA LYS A 29 -5.82 -3.73 -5.74
C LYS A 29 -7.23 -3.19 -5.55
N LYS A 30 -7.94 -2.92 -6.65
CA LYS A 30 -9.29 -2.30 -6.63
C LYS A 30 -9.33 -1.02 -5.76
N GLY A 31 -8.28 -0.18 -5.87
CA GLY A 31 -8.15 1.06 -5.10
C GLY A 31 -7.75 0.91 -3.63
N LYS A 32 -7.57 -0.32 -3.11
CA LYS A 32 -7.16 -0.58 -1.72
C LYS A 32 -5.69 -0.94 -1.62
N LEU A 33 -4.98 -0.39 -0.63
CA LEU A 33 -3.61 -0.81 -0.29
C LEU A 33 -3.66 -2.22 0.31
N VAL A 34 -3.00 -3.19 -0.35
CA VAL A 34 -2.98 -4.60 0.08
C VAL A 34 -1.60 -5.04 0.55
N PHE A 35 -0.56 -4.23 0.31
CA PHE A 35 0.81 -4.51 0.73
C PHE A 35 1.57 -3.20 0.91
N LYS A 36 2.36 -3.09 1.99
CA LYS A 36 3.29 -1.98 2.24
C LYS A 36 4.51 -2.52 2.99
N GLN A 37 5.69 -2.43 2.39
CA GLN A 37 6.94 -2.84 3.01
C GLN A 37 8.03 -1.79 2.76
N ALA A 38 8.57 -1.25 3.84
CA ALA A 38 9.66 -0.28 3.82
C ALA A 38 11.01 -0.98 4.03
N GLY A 39 12.09 -0.39 3.49
CA GLY A 39 13.46 -0.81 3.78
C GLY A 39 13.88 -2.10 3.08
N ILE A 40 13.42 -2.36 1.85
CA ILE A 40 13.86 -3.53 1.10
C ILE A 40 15.27 -3.29 0.58
N ALA A 41 16.26 -3.87 1.25
CA ALA A 41 17.68 -3.67 0.91
C ALA A 41 18.17 -4.56 -0.23
N ASN A 42 17.55 -5.72 -0.45
CA ASN A 42 17.99 -6.70 -1.45
C ASN A 42 17.12 -6.63 -2.73
N PRO A 43 17.70 -6.31 -3.91
CA PRO A 43 16.98 -6.27 -5.18
C PRO A 43 16.31 -7.58 -5.59
N ALA A 44 16.95 -8.74 -5.34
CA ALA A 44 16.37 -10.04 -5.70
C ALA A 44 15.11 -10.35 -4.89
N ILE A 45 15.09 -9.94 -3.61
CA ILE A 45 13.91 -10.03 -2.76
C ILE A 45 12.81 -9.09 -3.28
N MET A 46 13.17 -7.87 -3.69
CA MET A 46 12.23 -6.95 -4.32
C MET A 46 11.55 -7.56 -5.56
N ASP A 47 12.33 -8.10 -6.48
CA ASP A 47 11.78 -8.69 -7.72
C ASP A 47 10.86 -9.87 -7.44
N ASN A 48 11.22 -10.69 -6.46
CA ASN A 48 10.39 -11.81 -6.04
C ASN A 48 9.07 -11.34 -5.41
N LEU A 49 9.10 -10.33 -4.53
CA LEU A 49 7.89 -9.72 -3.96
C LEU A 49 7.00 -9.11 -5.03
N VAL A 50 7.58 -8.41 -6.01
CA VAL A 50 6.83 -7.87 -7.14
C VAL A 50 6.18 -9.00 -7.95
N GLN A 51 6.86 -10.12 -8.18
CA GLN A 51 6.26 -11.29 -8.83
C GLN A 51 5.09 -11.87 -8.01
N GLN A 52 5.26 -12.06 -6.71
CA GLN A 52 4.19 -12.56 -5.83
C GLN A 52 2.97 -11.62 -5.82
N LEU A 53 3.19 -10.31 -5.74
CA LEU A 53 2.12 -9.31 -5.73
C LEU A 53 1.37 -9.24 -7.07
N ARG A 54 2.02 -9.58 -8.20
CA ARG A 54 1.35 -9.73 -9.49
C ARG A 54 0.40 -10.93 -9.51
N ALA A 55 0.78 -12.04 -8.88
CA ALA A 55 -0.05 -13.24 -8.77
C ALA A 55 -1.12 -13.13 -7.66
N TYR A 56 -0.96 -12.20 -6.73
CA TYR A 56 -1.87 -12.03 -5.60
C TYR A 56 -3.30 -11.69 -6.04
N THR A 57 -4.24 -12.54 -5.59
CA THR A 57 -5.67 -12.33 -5.78
C THR A 57 -6.29 -11.85 -4.47
N PHE A 58 -6.71 -10.59 -4.44
CA PHE A 58 -7.41 -10.03 -3.30
C PHE A 58 -8.81 -10.65 -3.19
N LYS A 59 -9.01 -11.48 -2.16
CA LYS A 59 -10.33 -11.87 -1.69
C LYS A 59 -10.85 -10.74 -0.81
N SER A 60 -11.91 -10.06 -1.25
CA SER A 60 -12.54 -9.04 -0.40
C SER A 60 -12.96 -9.69 0.91
N PRO A 61 -12.66 -9.09 2.08
CA PRO A 61 -13.40 -9.45 3.28
C PRO A 61 -14.87 -9.16 2.96
N ALA A 62 -15.68 -10.20 2.91
CA ALA A 62 -17.11 -10.05 2.71
C ALA A 62 -17.67 -9.50 4.03
N GLY A 63 -18.25 -8.29 3.99
CA GLY A 63 -19.25 -7.89 4.99
C GLY A 63 -18.85 -6.93 6.12
N GLU A 64 -17.88 -6.03 5.96
CA GLU A 64 -17.74 -4.92 6.93
C GLU A 64 -18.36 -3.63 6.36
N GLY A 65 -19.66 -3.48 6.59
CA GLY A 65 -20.41 -2.26 6.32
C GLY A 65 -20.08 -1.21 7.38
N ILE A 66 -19.18 -0.28 7.06
CA ILE A 66 -19.01 0.96 7.81
C ILE A 66 -20.09 1.96 7.37
N GLY A 67 -21.26 1.89 8.01
CA GLY A 67 -22.29 2.94 7.96
C GLY A 67 -21.96 4.09 8.93
N PRO A 68 -22.45 5.32 8.70
CA PRO A 68 -22.12 6.49 9.51
C PRO A 68 -23.09 6.68 10.71
N GLY A 69 -22.56 7.13 11.86
CA GLY A 69 -23.31 7.55 13.07
C GLY A 69 -23.13 6.55 14.22
N THR A 70 -22.85 6.92 15.47
CA THR A 70 -23.23 8.13 16.23
C THR A 70 -22.26 8.39 17.38
N LYS A 71 -21.97 9.66 17.67
CA LYS A 71 -21.58 10.11 19.01
C LYS A 71 -22.71 9.82 20.02
N THR A 72 -22.34 9.75 21.31
CA THR A 72 -23.08 10.22 22.50
C THR A 72 -23.51 9.15 23.52
N SER A 73 -22.83 9.19 24.66
CA SER A 73 -23.30 9.07 26.06
C SER A 73 -24.17 7.88 26.48
N SER A 74 -23.64 7.07 27.39
CA SER A 74 -24.14 6.88 28.77
C SER A 74 -23.06 6.22 29.63
#